data_AF-A0A3G5T185-F1
#
_entry.id   AF-A0A3G5T185-F1
#
_cell.length_a   1.000
_cell.length_b   1.000
_cell.length_c   1.000
_cell.angle_alpha   90.00
_cell.angle_beta   90.00
_cell.angle_gamma   90.00
#
_symmetry.space_group_name_H-M   'P 1'
#
loop_
_entity.id
_entity.type
_entity.pdbx_description
1 polymer ?
#
loop_
_entity_poly.entity_id
_entity_poly.type
_entity_poly.pdbx_seq_one_letter_code
_entity_poly.pdbx_strand_id
1 'polypeptide(L)'
;MGVFTELELDYLRGERRLARLATVGADGMPHVAPVGWSLSDDASIIEIGGMDFARTKKFRDVTRTGKAALVVDDVLPPWQPRGVEIRGDAEAVTGDQARIRLHPRRIITWGLVEGEGIGVHHARNVA
;
A
#
# COMPACT_ATOMS: atom_id res chain seq x y z
N MET A 1 15.75 -7.85 10.36
CA MET A 1 14.43 -7.46 10.90
C MET A 1 13.54 -7.18 9.69
N GLY A 2 12.34 -7.76 9.63
CA GLY A 2 11.46 -7.60 8.47
C GLY A 2 10.98 -6.15 8.30
N VAL A 3 10.53 -5.80 7.09
CA VAL A 3 10.02 -4.44 6.78
C VAL A 3 8.77 -4.13 7.58
N PHE A 4 7.88 -5.10 7.77
CA PHE A 4 6.65 -5.01 8.57
C PHE A 4 6.81 -5.65 9.95
N THR A 5 6.05 -5.15 10.92
CA THR A 5 5.89 -5.80 12.23
C THR A 5 4.95 -7.01 12.12
N GLU A 6 4.97 -7.91 13.10
CA GLU A 6 4.04 -9.04 13.13
C GLU A 6 2.58 -8.58 13.11
N LEU A 7 2.23 -7.55 13.90
CA LEU A 7 0.88 -6.97 13.94
C LEU A 7 0.42 -6.43 12.58
N GLU A 8 1.31 -5.75 11.86
CA GLU A 8 1.01 -5.25 10.51
C GLU A 8 0.86 -6.40 9.51
N LEU A 9 1.71 -7.43 9.60
CA LEU A 9 1.63 -8.60 8.74
C LEU A 9 0.34 -9.39 8.98
N ASP A 10 -0.08 -9.57 10.24
CA ASP A 10 -1.32 -10.26 10.59
C ASP A 10 -2.53 -9.52 10.00
N TYR A 11 -2.54 -8.19 10.07
CA TYR A 11 -3.58 -7.37 9.45
C TYR A 11 -3.57 -7.50 7.92
N LEU A 12 -2.40 -7.34 7.29
CA LEU A 12 -2.24 -7.38 5.83
C LEU A 12 -2.54 -8.76 5.24
N ARG A 13 -2.28 -9.84 5.99
CA ARG A 13 -2.53 -11.24 5.59
C ARG A 13 -3.91 -11.76 5.99
N GLY A 14 -4.68 -10.98 6.75
CA GLY A 14 -6.02 -11.33 7.17
C GLY A 14 -7.02 -11.33 6.01
N GLU A 15 -8.22 -10.80 6.24
CA GLU A 15 -9.24 -10.77 5.19
C GLU A 15 -8.76 -10.05 3.92
N ARG A 16 -9.20 -10.57 2.77
CA ARG A 16 -8.82 -10.03 1.47
C ARG A 16 -9.51 -8.67 1.25
N ARG A 17 -8.72 -7.60 1.24
CA ARG A 17 -9.18 -6.22 1.06
C ARG A 17 -8.63 -5.60 -0.22
N LEU A 18 -9.42 -4.73 -0.85
CA LEU A 18 -8.85 -3.78 -1.82
C LEU A 18 -7.98 -2.77 -1.09
N ALA A 19 -6.98 -2.26 -1.78
CA ALA A 19 -6.20 -1.13 -1.32
C ALA A 19 -6.52 0.13 -2.13
N ARG A 20 -6.17 1.30 -1.59
CA ARG A 20 -6.25 2.60 -2.28
C ARG A 20 -4.84 3.05 -2.63
N LEU A 21 -4.52 3.04 -3.92
CA LEU A 21 -3.23 3.46 -4.43
C LEU A 21 -3.28 4.92 -4.84
N ALA A 22 -2.36 5.72 -4.31
CA ALA A 22 -2.06 7.07 -4.75
C ALA A 22 -0.79 7.09 -5.62
N THR A 23 -0.88 7.73 -6.79
CA THR A 23 0.23 8.05 -7.69
C THR A 23 0.18 9.53 -8.07
N VAL A 24 1.23 10.05 -8.71
CA VAL A 24 1.30 11.47 -9.11
C VAL A 24 1.46 11.62 -10.62
N GLY A 25 0.62 12.46 -11.22
CA GLY A 25 0.59 12.79 -12.65
C GLY A 25 1.71 13.74 -13.10
N ALA A 26 1.93 13.82 -14.42
CA ALA A 26 2.99 14.64 -15.04
C ALA A 26 2.89 16.12 -14.71
N ASP A 27 1.66 16.56 -14.53
CA ASP A 27 1.22 17.87 -14.08
C ASP A 27 1.30 18.08 -12.56
N GLY A 28 1.74 17.07 -11.80
CA GLY A 28 1.73 17.07 -10.34
C GLY A 28 0.37 16.73 -9.73
N MET A 29 -0.66 16.46 -10.52
CA MET A 29 -2.00 16.13 -10.01
C MET A 29 -1.98 14.74 -9.33
N PRO A 30 -2.38 14.62 -8.06
CA PRO A 30 -2.54 13.32 -7.41
C PRO A 30 -3.64 12.50 -8.08
N HIS A 31 -3.43 11.20 -8.14
CA HIS A 31 -4.40 10.25 -8.68
C HIS A 31 -4.57 9.12 -7.69
N VAL A 32 -5.83 8.78 -7.36
CA VAL A 32 -6.17 7.69 -6.45
C VAL A 32 -7.08 6.68 -7.13
N ALA A 33 -6.81 5.39 -6.93
CA ALA A 33 -7.65 4.32 -7.46
C ALA A 33 -7.65 3.09 -6.53
N PRO A 34 -8.77 2.34 -6.46
CA PRO A 34 -8.78 1.04 -5.81
C PRO A 34 -7.96 0.03 -6.63
N VAL A 35 -7.24 -0.85 -5.93
CA VAL A 35 -6.37 -1.88 -6.55
C VAL A 35 -6.41 -3.20 -5.79
N GLY A 36 -6.19 -4.29 -6.54
CA GLY A 36 -5.77 -5.57 -5.96
C GLY A 36 -4.28 -5.56 -5.69
N TRP A 37 -3.86 -6.30 -4.67
CA TRP A 37 -2.47 -6.33 -4.22
C TRP A 37 -2.14 -7.65 -3.51
N SER A 38 -0.85 -7.90 -3.32
CA SER A 38 -0.27 -8.99 -2.54
C SER A 38 1.06 -8.56 -1.92
N LEU A 39 1.55 -9.34 -0.95
CA LEU A 39 2.93 -9.25 -0.46
C LEU A 39 3.84 -10.14 -1.32
N SER A 40 5.11 -9.75 -1.47
CA SER A 40 6.16 -10.67 -1.91
C SER A 40 6.36 -11.82 -0.91
N ASP A 41 7.03 -12.90 -1.33
CA ASP A 41 7.23 -14.08 -0.49
C ASP A 41 7.94 -13.77 0.84
N ASP A 42 8.89 -12.85 0.83
CA ASP A 42 9.63 -12.36 2.01
C ASP A 42 8.90 -11.22 2.75
N ALA A 43 7.71 -10.83 2.28
CA ALA A 43 6.92 -9.71 2.76
C ALA A 43 7.68 -8.38 2.86
N SER A 44 8.62 -8.11 1.96
CA SER A 44 9.35 -6.83 1.89
C SER A 44 8.74 -5.84 0.89
N ILE A 45 7.99 -6.32 -0.09
CA ILE A 45 7.45 -5.53 -1.21
C ILE A 45 5.93 -5.74 -1.29
N ILE A 46 5.21 -4.66 -1.61
CA ILE A 46 3.80 -4.76 -2.01
C ILE A 46 3.73 -4.86 -3.53
N GLU A 47 3.16 -5.95 -4.03
CA GLU A 47 2.91 -6.16 -5.46
C GLU A 47 1.47 -5.75 -5.79
N ILE A 48 1.31 -4.82 -6.73
CA ILE A 48 0.04 -4.22 -7.09
C ILE A 48 -0.25 -4.55 -8.55
N GLY A 49 -1.39 -5.17 -8.81
CA GLY A 49 -1.74 -5.68 -10.13
C GLY A 49 -3.22 -5.52 -10.47
N GLY A 50 -3.59 -6.04 -11.64
CA GLY A 50 -4.96 -6.00 -12.16
C GLY A 50 -5.00 -6.23 -13.67
N MET A 51 -6.17 -6.00 -14.26
CA MET A 51 -6.38 -6.16 -15.71
C MET A 51 -5.75 -5.01 -16.50
N ASP A 52 -5.19 -5.32 -17.67
CA ASP A 52 -4.54 -4.36 -18.60
C ASP A 52 -3.58 -3.38 -17.91
N PHE A 53 -2.86 -3.86 -16.88
CA PHE A 53 -2.25 -3.00 -15.88
C PHE A 53 -1.22 -2.02 -16.45
N ALA A 54 -0.40 -2.47 -17.41
CA ALA A 54 0.59 -1.66 -18.10
C ALA A 54 -0.01 -0.43 -18.83
N ARG A 55 -1.29 -0.49 -19.23
CA ARG A 55 -2.00 0.59 -19.92
C ARG A 55 -2.67 1.57 -18.96
N THR A 56 -2.60 1.35 -17.66
CA THR A 56 -3.29 2.19 -16.67
C THR A 56 -2.54 3.49 -16.37
N LYS A 57 -3.27 4.52 -15.91
CA LYS A 57 -2.67 5.81 -15.50
C LYS A 57 -1.66 5.64 -14.35
N LYS A 58 -2.03 4.90 -13.30
CA LYS A 58 -1.16 4.60 -12.15
C LYS A 58 0.17 3.95 -12.58
N PHE A 59 0.16 3.07 -13.58
CA PHE A 59 1.38 2.46 -14.10
C PHE A 59 2.29 3.51 -14.76
N ARG A 60 1.74 4.34 -15.66
CA ARG A 60 2.49 5.44 -16.29
C ARG A 60 3.02 6.46 -15.28
N ASP A 61 2.21 6.80 -14.28
CA ASP A 61 2.60 7.73 -13.20
C ASP A 61 3.81 7.17 -12.42
N VAL A 62 3.81 5.87 -12.10
CA VAL A 62 4.94 5.19 -11.44
C VAL A 62 6.16 5.09 -12.35
N THR A 63 6.02 4.70 -13.62
CA THR A 63 7.14 4.65 -14.58
C THR A 63 7.92 5.96 -14.62
N ARG A 64 7.22 7.10 -14.48
CA ARG A 64 7.82 8.42 -14.57
C ARG A 64 8.40 8.92 -13.24
N THR A 65 7.71 8.69 -12.13
CA THR A 65 8.06 9.32 -10.85
C THR A 65 8.77 8.40 -9.89
N GLY A 66 8.60 7.10 -10.04
CA GLY A 66 9.09 6.10 -9.09
C GLY A 66 8.46 6.25 -7.70
N LYS A 67 7.28 6.88 -7.56
CA LYS A 67 6.63 7.14 -6.28
C LYS A 67 5.21 6.63 -6.24
N ALA A 68 4.84 6.00 -5.13
CA ALA A 68 3.47 5.68 -4.81
C ALA A 68 3.24 5.64 -3.29
N ALA A 69 1.97 5.76 -2.91
CA ALA A 69 1.50 5.47 -1.55
C ALA A 69 0.27 4.56 -1.62
N LEU A 70 0.10 3.68 -0.65
CA LEU A 70 -0.97 2.69 -0.59
C LEU A 70 -1.61 2.69 0.80
N VAL A 71 -2.93 2.61 0.86
CA VAL A 71 -3.67 2.35 2.10
C VAL A 71 -4.44 1.05 1.98
N VAL A 72 -4.30 0.19 2.99
CA VAL A 72 -5.19 -0.95 3.25
C VAL A 72 -5.93 -0.65 4.54
N ASP A 73 -7.25 -0.56 4.45
CA ASP A 73 -8.11 -0.14 5.57
C ASP A 73 -9.45 -0.87 5.56
N ASP A 74 -10.03 -0.93 6.76
CA ASP A 74 -11.40 -1.35 7.03
C ASP A 74 -11.94 -0.64 8.29
N VAL A 75 -13.24 -0.82 8.55
CA VAL A 75 -13.92 -0.27 9.72
C VAL A 75 -14.67 -1.39 10.42
N LEU A 76 -14.33 -1.67 11.67
CA LEU A 76 -15.08 -2.61 12.50
C LEU A 76 -16.29 -1.92 13.16
N PRO A 77 -17.39 -2.63 13.43
CA PRO A 77 -18.49 -2.10 14.23
C PRO A 77 -18.05 -1.76 15.67
N PRO A 78 -18.64 -0.76 16.35
CA PRO A 78 -19.64 0.18 15.84
C PRO A 78 -19.05 1.33 15.01
N TRP A 79 -17.77 1.66 15.18
CA TRP A 79 -16.99 2.57 14.33
C TRP A 79 -15.53 2.57 14.81
N GLN A 80 -14.78 1.56 14.39
CA GLN A 80 -13.38 1.40 14.75
C GLN A 80 -12.55 1.29 13.46
N PRO A 81 -12.21 2.43 12.83
CA PRO A 81 -11.36 2.45 11.65
C PRO A 81 -9.96 1.98 12.00
N ARG A 82 -9.40 1.12 11.15
CA ARG A 82 -8.02 0.63 11.29
C ARG A 82 -7.39 0.45 9.93
N GLY A 83 -6.07 0.42 9.90
CA GLY A 83 -5.37 0.25 8.64
C GLY A 83 -3.88 0.45 8.70
N VAL A 84 -3.28 0.26 7.53
CA VAL A 84 -1.86 0.44 7.27
C VAL A 84 -1.71 1.31 6.02
N GLU A 85 -1.01 2.42 6.18
CA GLU A 85 -0.53 3.27 5.10
C GLU A 85 0.95 2.97 4.83
N ILE A 86 1.28 2.84 3.55
CA ILE A 86 2.62 2.50 3.06
C ILE A 86 3.00 3.54 2.03
N ARG A 87 4.13 4.24 2.23
CA ARG A 87 4.70 5.17 1.25
C ARG A 87 6.08 4.71 0.86
N GLY A 88 6.45 4.86 -0.40
CA GLY A 88 7.80 4.50 -0.80
C GLY A 88 8.13 4.64 -2.27
N ASP A 89 9.22 3.98 -2.64
CA ASP A 89 9.69 3.93 -4.02
C ASP A 89 8.88 2.86 -4.77
N ALA A 90 8.47 3.18 -5.98
CA ALA A 90 7.63 2.32 -6.79
C ALA A 90 8.29 2.00 -8.13
N GLU A 91 8.29 0.74 -8.51
CA GLU A 91 8.80 0.25 -9.79
C GLU A 91 7.63 -0.25 -10.64
N ALA A 92 7.58 0.18 -11.90
CA ALA A 92 6.63 -0.34 -12.88
C ALA A 92 7.28 -1.52 -13.63
N VAL A 93 6.90 -2.75 -13.28
CA VAL A 93 7.41 -3.97 -13.90
C VAL A 93 6.56 -4.28 -15.14
N THR A 94 7.20 -4.37 -16.30
CA THR A 94 6.57 -4.69 -17.59
C THR A 94 6.59 -6.20 -17.88
N GLY A 95 5.75 -6.66 -18.82
CA GLY A 95 5.69 -8.05 -19.29
C GLY A 95 4.29 -8.66 -19.08
N ASP A 96 4.21 -9.98 -19.20
CA ASP A 96 2.94 -10.73 -19.14
C ASP A 96 2.18 -10.53 -17.82
N GLN A 97 2.90 -10.26 -16.74
CA GLN A 97 2.34 -9.93 -15.42
C GLN A 97 2.73 -8.52 -15.00
N ALA A 98 2.34 -7.54 -15.83
CA ALA A 98 2.58 -6.13 -15.52
C ALA A 98 2.04 -5.76 -14.13
N ARG A 99 2.90 -5.18 -13.30
CA ARG A 99 2.59 -4.83 -11.92
C ARG A 99 3.40 -3.63 -11.45
N ILE A 100 2.94 -3.00 -10.37
CA ILE A 100 3.76 -2.05 -9.61
C ILE A 100 4.33 -2.78 -8.40
N ARG A 101 5.62 -2.63 -8.15
CA ARG A 101 6.26 -3.03 -6.89
C ARG A 101 6.47 -1.78 -6.04
N LEU A 102 5.82 -1.72 -4.88
CA LEU A 102 6.01 -0.65 -3.91
C LEU A 102 6.96 -1.14 -2.81
N HIS A 103 8.13 -0.52 -2.76
CA HIS A 103 9.16 -0.70 -1.75
C HIS A 103 8.89 0.26 -0.60
N PRO A 104 8.44 -0.23 0.58
CA PRO A 104 8.13 0.64 1.70
C PRO A 104 9.33 1.49 2.13
N ARG A 105 9.08 2.77 2.41
CA ARG A 105 10.02 3.71 3.03
C ARG A 105 9.47 4.32 4.31
N ARG A 106 8.14 4.39 4.39
CA ARG A 106 7.42 4.85 5.57
C ARG A 106 6.14 4.05 5.72
N ILE A 107 5.88 3.60 6.94
CA ILE A 107 4.69 2.85 7.31
C ILE A 107 4.01 3.60 8.45
N ILE A 108 2.69 3.78 8.33
CA ILE A 108 1.84 4.35 9.36
C ILE A 108 0.71 3.37 9.62
N THR A 109 0.47 3.07 10.89
CA THR A 109 -0.54 2.11 11.32
C THR A 109 -1.46 2.76 12.34
N TRP A 110 -2.75 2.45 12.30
CA TRP A 110 -3.74 2.92 13.28
C TRP A 110 -4.77 1.83 13.55
N GLY A 111 -5.32 1.83 14.76
CA GLY A 111 -6.43 0.94 15.15
C GLY A 111 -6.10 -0.56 15.14
N LEU A 112 -4.82 -0.94 15.11
CA LEU A 112 -4.39 -2.35 15.18
C LEU A 112 -4.00 -2.80 16.59
N VAL A 113 -3.59 -1.86 17.46
CA VAL A 113 -3.23 -2.17 18.84
C VAL A 113 -4.49 -2.15 19.70
N GLU A 114 -4.76 -3.24 20.41
CA GLU A 114 -5.92 -3.34 21.29
C GLU A 114 -5.80 -2.35 22.47
N GLY A 115 -6.93 -1.72 22.81
CA GLY A 115 -7.00 -0.77 23.92
C GLY A 115 -6.46 0.63 23.62
N GLU A 116 -5.91 0.87 22.42
CA GLU A 116 -5.57 2.23 22.00
C GLU A 116 -6.81 3.01 21.53
N GLY A 117 -6.82 4.31 21.85
CA GLY A 117 -7.90 5.21 21.43
C GLY A 117 -7.92 5.44 19.91
N ILE A 118 -9.10 5.79 19.39
CA ILE A 118 -9.26 6.22 17.99
C ILE A 118 -8.35 7.44 17.73
N GLY A 119 -7.63 7.41 16.61
CA GLY A 119 -6.74 8.51 16.19
C GLY A 119 -5.29 8.38 16.67
N VAL A 120 -4.93 7.30 17.37
CA VAL A 120 -3.53 6.97 17.62
C VAL A 120 -2.90 6.40 16.34
N HIS A 121 -1.78 6.98 15.93
CA HIS A 121 -1.00 6.55 14.77
C HIS A 121 0.42 6.18 15.19
N HIS A 122 0.86 5.00 14.76
CA HIS A 122 2.24 4.55 14.88
C HIS A 122 2.94 4.72 13.54
N ALA A 123 3.94 5.60 13.48
CA ALA A 123 4.62 5.91 12.23
C ALA A 123 6.12 5.63 12.31
N ARG A 124 6.65 4.93 11.31
CA ARG A 124 8.06 4.53 11.27
C ARG A 124 8.63 4.63 9.86
N ASN A 125 9.90 5.01 9.77
CA ASN A 125 10.66 4.91 8.53
C ASN A 125 11.29 3.52 8.43
N VAL A 126 11.40 3.01 7.22
CA VAL A 126 11.95 1.68 6.91
C VAL A 126 12.98 1.77 5.78
N ALA A 127 13.99 0.91 5.85
CA ALA A 127 15.15 0.92 4.96
C ALA A 127 14.92 0.13 3.67
#